data_AF-A0A356WSE0-F1
#
_entry.id   AF-A0A356WSE0-F1
#
_cell.length_a   1.000
_cell.length_b   1.000
_cell.length_c   1.000
_cell.angle_alpha   90.00
_cell.angle_beta   90.00
_cell.angle_gamma   90.00
#
_symmetry.space_group_name_H-M   'P 1'
#
loop_
_entity.id
_entity.type
_entity.pdbx_description
1 polymer ?
#
loop_
_entity_poly.entity_id
_entity_poly.type
_entity_poly.pdbx_seq_one_letter_code
_entity_poly.pdbx_strand_id
1 'polypeptide(L)' 'IQKPVSEWKGLLKNDFEPPIFKKYPEICRIKEQLYAKGAVYASMSGSGSSVYGFFEKETDIRFDNCWVWKNKEL' A
#
# COMPACT_ATOMS: atom_id res chain seq x y z
N ILE A 1 -11.28 -14.23 -5.83
CA ILE A 1 -9.92 -14.80 -6.00
C ILE A 1 -9.48 -15.30 -4.63
N GLN A 2 -9.14 -16.58 -4.48
CA GLN A 2 -8.50 -17.11 -3.28
C GLN A 2 -7.07 -17.48 -3.65
N LYS A 3 -6.14 -16.57 -3.37
CA LYS A 3 -4.71 -16.70 -3.64
C LYS A 3 -3.92 -16.17 -2.44
N PRO A 4 -2.70 -16.67 -2.17
CA PRO A 4 -1.81 -16.07 -1.19
C PRO A 4 -1.60 -14.57 -1.45
N VAL A 5 -1.47 -13.76 -0.39
CA VAL A 5 -1.28 -12.29 -0.49
C VAL A 5 -0.05 -11.93 -1.35
N SER A 6 0.99 -12.75 -1.31
CA SER A 6 2.20 -12.62 -2.14
C SER A 6 1.92 -12.67 -3.64
N GLU A 7 0.84 -13.31 -4.07
CA GLU A 7 0.41 -13.37 -5.47
C GLU A 7 -0.50 -12.20 -5.88
N TRP A 8 -0.97 -11.39 -4.92
CA TRP A 8 -1.93 -10.33 -5.23
C TRP A 8 -1.32 -9.20 -6.05
N LYS A 9 0.01 -9.02 -5.96
CA LYS A 9 0.73 -8.02 -6.73
C LYS A 9 0.59 -8.31 -8.23
N GLY A 10 -0.22 -7.50 -8.92
CA GLY A 10 -0.52 -7.64 -10.35
C GLY A 10 -1.86 -8.33 -10.65
N LEU A 11 -2.41 -9.11 -9.72
CA LEU A 11 -3.74 -9.72 -9.83
C LEU A 11 -4.84 -8.81 -9.28
N LEU A 12 -4.58 -8.15 -8.14
CA LEU A 12 -5.48 -7.16 -7.57
C LEU A 12 -5.02 -5.77 -7.99
N LYS A 13 -5.93 -5.06 -8.65
CA LYS A 13 -5.74 -3.69 -9.11
C LYS A 13 -6.82 -2.81 -8.50
N ASN A 14 -6.44 -1.58 -8.22
CA ASN A 14 -7.37 -0.54 -7.85
C ASN A 14 -7.43 0.46 -8.99
N ASP A 15 -8.55 0.49 -9.70
CA ASP A 15 -8.72 1.29 -10.93
C ASP A 15 -8.70 2.81 -10.68
N PHE A 16 -8.80 3.25 -9.42
CA PHE A 16 -8.61 4.66 -9.05
C PHE A 16 -7.14 5.07 -8.99
N GLU A 17 -6.21 4.11 -8.87
CA GLU A 17 -4.78 4.40 -8.73
C GLU A 17 -4.20 5.15 -9.94
N PRO A 18 -4.39 4.74 -11.21
CA PRO A 18 -3.76 5.43 -12.34
C PRO A 18 -4.08 6.94 -12.43
N PRO A 19 -5.36 7.39 -12.39
CA PRO A 19 -5.66 8.82 -12.43
C PRO A 19 -5.21 9.55 -11.16
N ILE A 20 -5.29 8.92 -9.98
CA ILE A 20 -4.88 9.56 -8.71
C ILE A 20 -3.37 9.68 -8.63
N PHE A 21 -2.60 8.67 -8.99
CA PHE A 21 -1.13 8.73 -9.00
C PHE A 21 -0.61 9.74 -10.01
N LYS A 22 -1.31 9.93 -11.14
CA LYS A 22 -0.98 10.99 -12.09
C LYS A 22 -1.21 12.39 -11.50
N LYS A 23 -2.29 12.57 -10.73
CA LYS A 23 -2.65 13.88 -10.14
C LYS A 23 -1.88 14.18 -8.85
N TYR A 24 -1.61 13.16 -8.04
CA TYR A 24 -1.01 13.20 -6.71
C TYR A 24 0.12 12.16 -6.61
N PRO A 25 1.28 12.42 -7.24
CA PRO A 25 2.40 11.46 -7.30
C PRO A 25 2.98 11.11 -5.92
N GLU A 26 2.76 11.93 -4.90
CA GLU A 26 3.12 11.65 -3.52
C GLU A 26 2.44 10.39 -2.96
N ILE A 27 1.19 10.10 -3.36
CA ILE A 27 0.48 8.89 -2.95
C ILE A 27 1.15 7.65 -3.58
N CYS A 28 1.56 7.76 -4.85
CA CYS A 28 2.32 6.72 -5.54
C CYS A 28 3.65 6.44 -4.81
N ARG A 29 4.38 7.51 -4.43
CA ARG A 29 5.65 7.38 -3.68
C ARG A 29 5.46 6.70 -2.33
N ILE A 30 4.36 6.95 -1.62
CA ILE A 30 4.06 6.25 -0.36
C ILE A 30 3.90 4.75 -0.62
N LYS A 31 3.11 4.36 -1.64
CA LYS A 31 2.94 2.94 -2.02
C LYS A 31 4.28 2.29 -2.40
N GLU A 32 5.11 2.97 -3.17
CA GLU A 32 6.45 2.48 -3.54
C GLU A 32 7.36 2.33 -2.32
N GLN A 33 7.31 3.28 -1.37
CA GLN A 33 8.07 3.20 -0.12
C GLN A 33 7.62 2.04 0.77
N LEU A 34 6.31 1.71 0.81
CA LEU A 34 5.84 0.51 1.50
C LEU A 34 6.47 -0.75 0.90
N TYR A 35 6.49 -0.87 -0.43
CA TYR A 35 7.16 -1.98 -1.11
C TYR A 35 8.67 -1.99 -0.84
N ALA A 36 9.35 -0.84 -0.91
CA ALA A 36 10.78 -0.72 -0.62
C ALA A 36 11.12 -1.13 0.82
N LYS A 37 10.17 -0.97 1.75
CA LYS A 37 10.28 -1.41 3.15
C LYS A 37 9.87 -2.87 3.39
N GLY A 38 9.56 -3.63 2.34
CA GLY A 38 9.29 -5.06 2.43
C GLY A 38 7.81 -5.44 2.51
N ALA A 39 6.90 -4.57 2.08
CA ALA A 39 5.50 -4.96 1.94
C ALA A 39 5.36 -6.09 0.90
N VAL A 40 4.68 -7.17 1.27
CA VAL A 40 4.32 -8.27 0.37
C VAL A 40 3.30 -7.80 -0.66
N TYR A 41 2.39 -6.94 -0.23
CA TYR A 41 1.41 -6.28 -1.07
C TYR A 41 1.14 -4.89 -0.51
N ALA A 42 0.98 -3.91 -1.38
CA ALA A 42 0.54 -2.56 -1.04
C ALA A 42 -0.36 -2.01 -2.14
N SER A 43 -1.37 -1.24 -1.73
CA SER A 43 -2.36 -0.65 -2.62
C SER A 43 -3.05 0.53 -1.94
N MET A 44 -3.70 1.37 -2.72
CA MET A 44 -4.63 2.36 -2.20
C MET A 44 -5.93 1.69 -1.74
N SER A 45 -6.52 2.19 -0.65
CA SER A 45 -7.84 1.76 -0.18
C SER A 45 -8.95 2.54 -0.90
N GLY A 46 -9.76 1.87 -1.73
CA GLY A 46 -10.85 2.51 -2.49
C GLY A 46 -10.34 3.66 -3.36
N SER A 47 -11.04 4.80 -3.35
CA SER A 47 -10.59 6.02 -4.05
C SER A 47 -9.47 6.79 -3.33
N GLY A 48 -8.88 6.24 -2.28
CA GLY A 48 -7.82 6.89 -1.50
C GLY A 48 -8.34 7.97 -0.53
N SER A 49 -7.44 8.77 0.06
CA SER A 49 -5.98 8.82 -0.14
C SER A 49 -5.18 7.80 0.69
N SER A 50 -5.85 6.99 1.50
CA SER A 50 -5.19 5.99 2.35
C SER A 50 -4.50 4.92 1.51
N VAL A 51 -3.24 4.65 1.84
CA VAL A 51 -2.44 3.55 1.28
C VAL A 51 -2.19 2.55 2.39
N TYR A 52 -2.32 1.27 2.09
CA TYR A 52 -2.04 0.18 3.03
C TYR A 52 -1.02 -0.77 2.44
N GLY A 53 -0.35 -1.52 3.31
CA GLY A 53 0.55 -2.60 2.93
C GLY A 53 0.53 -3.72 3.96
N PHE A 54 0.69 -4.95 3.49
CA PHE A 54 0.83 -6.14 4.32
C PHE A 54 2.31 -6.52 4.44
N PHE A 55 2.73 -6.87 5.65
CA PHE A 55 4.11 -7.20 5.98
C PHE A 55 4.13 -8.53 6.76
N GLU A 56 5.10 -9.39 6.48
CA GLU A 56 5.29 -10.64 7.24
C GLU A 56 5.96 -10.41 8.60
N LYS A 57 6.66 -9.29 8.75
CA LYS A 57 7.40 -8.91 9.95
C LYS A 57 7.03 -7.50 10.35
N GLU A 58 7.05 -7.25 11.65
CA GLU A 58 6.89 -5.90 12.18
C GLU A 58 7.94 -4.98 11.56
N THR A 59 7.47 -3.86 11.00
CA THR A 59 8.30 -2.92 10.25
C THR A 59 8.04 -1.52 10.78
N ASP A 60 9.10 -0.77 11.10
CA ASP A 60 8.93 0.62 11.48
C ASP A 60 8.78 1.50 10.23
N ILE A 61 7.65 2.19 10.15
CA ILE A 61 7.26 3.01 9.02
C ILE A 61 6.78 4.34 9.58
N ARG A 62 7.34 5.41 9.03
CA ARG A 62 6.98 6.80 9.37
C ARG A 62 6.98 7.60 8.07
N PHE A 63 6.04 8.51 7.96
CA PHE A 63 5.96 9.49 6.89
C PHE A 63 5.66 10.84 7.54
N ASP A 64 6.46 11.86 7.26
CA ASP A 64 6.47 13.10 8.04
C ASP A 64 5.14 13.87 8.01
N ASN A 65 4.27 13.60 7.03
CA ASN A 65 2.96 14.23 6.86
C ASN A 65 1.81 13.22 6.76
N CYS A 66 1.98 12.00 7.29
CA CYS A 66 0.92 11.01 7.28
C CYS A 66 0.69 10.44 8.68
N TRP A 67 -0.57 10.25 9.00
CA TRP A 67 -0.95 9.40 10.11
C TRP A 67 -0.71 7.93 9.71
N VAL A 68 0.11 7.23 10.50
CA VAL A 68 0.43 5.81 10.27
C VAL A 68 -0.24 4.98 11.35
N TRP A 69 -1.08 4.03 10.92
CA TRP A 69 -1.67 3.02 11.78
C TRP A 69 -1.08 1.65 11.47
N LYS A 70 -0.86 0.86 12.52
CA LYS A 70 -0.33 -0.51 12.43
C LYS A 70 -1.24 -1.42 13.25
N ASN A 71 -1.56 -2.58 12.69
CA ASN A 71 -2.21 -3.67 13.42
C ASN A 71 -1.33 -4.92 13.32
N LYS A 72 -1.29 -5.69 14.41
CA LYS A 72 -0.61 -6.99 14.48
C LYS A 72 -1.57 -8.16 14.27
N GLU A 73 -2.87 -7.90 14.26
CA GLU A 73 -3.90 -8.92 14.01
C GLU A 73 -4.23 -8.98 12.52
N LEU A 74 -4.00 -10.15 11.93
CA LEU A 74 -4.65 -10.66 10.73
C LEU A 74 -5.35 -11.96 11.10
#